data_AF-A0AAN8XA24-F1
#
_entry.id   AF-A0AAN8XA24-F1
#
_cell.length_a   1.000
_cell.length_b   1.000
_cell.length_c   1.000
_cell.angle_alpha   90.00
_cell.angle_beta   90.00
_cell.angle_gamma   90.00
#
_symmetry.space_group_name_H-M   'P 1'
#
loop_
_entity.id
_entity.type
_entity.pdbx_description
1 polymer ?
#
loop_
_entity_poly.entity_id
_entity_poly.type
_entity_poly.pdbx_seq_one_letter_code
_entity_poly.pdbx_strand_id
1 'polypeptide(L)'
;MLGTTERCILSEEVLADVMSRWERYRQSTTAQQHHQHHHHHIFLFKKHLLLESWIDLTDNVEKELLYFQVLYTLRADKFPVTQMEAVMLCALRAQIELGNFIGTGMDYGEVIAHTLSPRLLSNVTHDAVAMHHQSLFNMDSQEAKQAFLNLIKSWPLHRATIFDVTQSFTSNWPKVLWLAIDESGVHLLEHRSRNVLCTYEYDYILNYSASITALMIITGSTRKQSKIILNTTQ
;
A
#
# COMPACT_ATOMS: atom_id res chain seq x y z
N MET A 1 4.45 13.95 -17.13
CA MET A 1 4.65 14.73 -15.90
C MET A 1 5.14 13.77 -14.83
N LEU A 2 6.42 13.81 -14.47
CA LEU A 2 6.94 13.05 -13.33
C LEU A 2 6.78 13.92 -12.07
N GLY A 3 5.55 14.08 -11.60
CA GLY A 3 5.26 14.65 -10.27
C GLY A 3 5.23 13.52 -9.26
N THR A 4 5.77 13.75 -8.04
CA THR A 4 5.58 12.88 -6.84
C THR A 4 5.73 11.36 -7.03
N THR A 5 6.43 10.91 -8.08
CA THR A 5 6.35 9.54 -8.60
C THR A 5 7.57 8.73 -8.15
N GLU A 6 7.31 7.71 -7.35
CA GLU A 6 8.26 6.63 -7.08
C GLU A 6 8.50 5.85 -8.39
N ARG A 7 9.75 5.58 -8.74
CA ARG A 7 10.13 4.81 -9.93
C ARG A 7 11.14 3.74 -9.55
N CYS A 8 10.83 2.49 -9.90
CA CYS A 8 11.81 1.42 -9.82
C CYS A 8 12.95 1.68 -10.81
N ILE A 9 14.19 1.58 -10.31
CA ILE A 9 15.39 1.67 -11.12
C ILE A 9 15.70 0.25 -11.62
N LEU A 10 15.80 0.07 -12.93
CA LEU A 10 16.09 -1.23 -13.52
C LEU A 10 17.57 -1.58 -13.33
N SER A 11 17.90 -2.88 -13.33
CA SER A 11 19.27 -3.34 -13.02
C SER A 11 20.29 -2.90 -14.07
N GLU A 12 19.85 -2.66 -15.31
CA GLU A 12 20.65 -2.14 -16.41
C GLU A 12 20.84 -0.61 -16.39
N GLU A 13 20.09 0.12 -15.55
CA GLU A 13 20.18 1.58 -15.51
C GLU A 13 21.34 2.07 -14.65
N VAL A 14 22.12 3.00 -15.19
CA VAL A 14 23.14 3.71 -14.42
C VAL A 14 22.46 4.78 -13.57
N LEU A 15 22.64 4.69 -12.25
CA LEU A 15 22.03 5.59 -11.27
C LEU A 15 22.27 7.08 -11.58
N ALA A 16 23.51 7.42 -11.94
CA ALA A 16 23.90 8.78 -12.27
C ALA A 16 23.16 9.33 -13.50
N ASP A 17 22.87 8.48 -14.50
CA ASP A 17 22.14 8.89 -15.70
C ASP A 17 20.65 9.09 -15.42
N VAL A 18 20.06 8.25 -14.55
CA VAL A 18 18.69 8.46 -14.05
C VAL A 18 18.58 9.80 -13.33
N MET A 19 19.51 10.10 -12.42
CA MET A 19 19.56 11.36 -11.68
C MET A 19 19.73 12.57 -12.62
N SER A 20 20.67 12.48 -13.56
CA SER A 20 20.93 13.54 -14.55
C SER A 20 19.69 13.82 -15.42
N ARG A 21 18.96 12.77 -15.84
CA ARG A 21 17.69 12.93 -16.57
C ARG A 21 16.63 13.63 -15.72
N TRP A 22 16.50 13.26 -14.44
CA TRP A 22 15.55 13.91 -13.53
C TRP A 22 15.90 15.38 -13.27
N GLU A 23 17.18 15.72 -13.13
CA GLU A 23 17.63 17.10 -13.01
C GLU A 23 17.34 17.91 -14.27
N ARG A 24 17.66 17.39 -15.46
CA ARG A 24 17.35 18.06 -16.74
C ARG A 24 15.85 18.25 -16.94
N TYR A 25 15.05 17.22 -16.65
CA TYR A 25 13.59 17.32 -16.72
C TYR A 25 13.04 18.40 -15.78
N ARG A 26 13.55 18.48 -14.55
CA ARG A 26 13.21 19.57 -13.63
C ARG A 26 13.58 20.92 -14.23
N GLN A 27 14.82 21.14 -14.65
CA GLN A 27 15.25 22.41 -15.24
C GLN A 27 14.37 22.84 -16.43
N SER A 28 13.92 21.89 -17.28
CA SER A 28 12.99 22.19 -18.37
C SER A 28 11.57 22.53 -17.92
N THR A 29 11.14 22.06 -16.74
CA THR A 29 9.78 22.27 -16.21
C THR A 29 9.71 23.46 -15.24
N THR A 30 10.77 23.73 -14.48
CA THR A 30 10.85 24.80 -13.48
C THR A 30 11.08 26.20 -14.08
N ALA A 31 11.34 26.30 -15.39
CA ALA A 31 11.35 27.59 -16.10
C ALA A 31 9.99 28.32 -16.06
N GLN A 32 8.92 27.69 -15.55
CA GLN A 32 7.58 28.28 -15.41
C GLN A 32 7.13 28.57 -13.96
N GLN A 33 7.87 28.17 -12.91
CA GLN A 33 7.45 28.41 -11.52
C GLN A 33 8.62 28.86 -10.63
N HIS A 34 8.52 30.10 -10.15
CA HIS A 34 9.54 30.85 -9.43
C HIS A 34 9.76 30.42 -7.96
N HIS A 35 9.56 29.15 -7.59
CA HIS A 35 9.75 28.70 -6.20
C HIS A 35 10.78 27.58 -6.10
N GLN A 36 11.94 27.93 -5.56
CA GLN A 36 13.05 27.05 -5.23
C GLN A 36 12.73 26.25 -3.96
N HIS A 37 12.13 25.07 -4.10
CA HIS A 37 12.23 24.05 -3.06
C HIS A 37 13.31 23.04 -3.47
N HIS A 38 14.33 22.84 -2.63
CA HIS A 38 15.32 21.76 -2.76
C HIS A 38 14.64 20.40 -2.57
N HIS A 39 14.04 19.87 -3.64
CA HIS A 39 13.57 18.49 -3.66
C HIS A 39 14.78 17.55 -3.71
N HIS A 40 15.08 16.95 -2.57
CA HIS A 40 16.06 15.87 -2.45
C HIS A 40 15.47 14.59 -3.04
N HIS A 41 16.24 13.91 -3.88
CA HIS A 41 15.92 12.56 -4.31
C HIS A 41 16.31 11.60 -3.18
N ILE A 42 15.42 10.66 -2.87
CA ILE A 42 15.65 9.66 -1.83
C ILE A 42 15.69 8.30 -2.52
N PHE A 43 16.74 7.53 -2.23
CA PHE A 43 16.79 6.12 -2.62
C PHE A 43 16.10 5.29 -1.55
N LEU A 44 15.16 4.47 -1.98
CA LEU A 44 14.43 3.56 -1.12
C LEU A 44 14.75 2.14 -1.56
N PHE A 45 15.15 1.30 -0.61
CA PHE A 45 15.14 -0.13 -0.81
C PHE A 45 13.75 -0.64 -0.44
N LYS A 46 13.01 -1.15 -1.43
CA LYS A 46 11.62 -1.55 -1.28
C LYS A 46 11.35 -2.83 -2.06
N LYS A 47 10.55 -3.73 -1.49
CA LYS A 47 10.11 -4.93 -2.19
C LYS A 47 8.88 -4.58 -3.05
N HIS A 48 9.03 -4.52 -4.36
CA HIS A 48 7.91 -4.20 -5.25
C HIS A 48 6.99 -5.39 -5.54
N LEU A 49 7.56 -6.60 -5.63
CA LEU A 49 6.80 -7.84 -5.83
C LEU A 49 6.82 -8.66 -4.55
N LEU A 50 5.67 -8.78 -3.91
CA LEU A 50 5.46 -9.61 -2.73
C LEU A 50 4.98 -11.00 -3.16
N LEU A 51 5.91 -11.85 -3.59
CA LEU A 51 5.61 -13.25 -3.89
C LEU A 51 5.72 -14.10 -2.64
N GLU A 52 4.78 -15.01 -2.42
CA GLU A 52 4.73 -15.83 -1.19
C GLU A 52 5.98 -16.68 -1.01
N SER A 53 6.48 -17.27 -2.10
CA SER A 53 7.69 -18.10 -2.10
C SER A 53 8.99 -17.32 -1.84
N TRP A 54 8.96 -15.98 -1.92
CA TRP A 54 10.14 -15.13 -1.79
C TRP A 54 10.15 -14.31 -0.51
N ILE A 55 9.17 -14.48 0.39
CA ILE A 55 9.09 -13.76 1.65
C ILE A 55 9.56 -14.67 2.78
N ASP A 56 10.63 -14.28 3.47
CA ASP A 56 11.09 -14.94 4.67
C ASP A 56 10.85 -14.05 5.91
N LEU A 57 9.82 -14.38 6.69
CA LEU A 57 9.55 -13.73 7.97
C LEU A 57 10.35 -14.34 9.13
N THR A 58 11.25 -15.29 8.88
CA THR A 58 12.21 -15.77 9.88
C THR A 58 13.47 -14.91 9.91
N ASP A 59 13.81 -14.25 8.79
CA ASP A 59 14.86 -13.25 8.74
C ASP A 59 14.40 -11.92 9.38
N ASN A 60 15.17 -11.45 10.35
CA ASN A 60 14.82 -10.24 11.12
C ASN A 60 14.90 -8.97 10.27
N VAL A 61 15.81 -8.90 9.28
CA VAL A 61 16.01 -7.71 8.45
C VAL A 61 14.86 -7.59 7.45
N GLU A 62 14.52 -8.67 6.75
CA GLU A 62 13.39 -8.70 5.83
C GLU A 62 12.07 -8.41 6.55
N LYS A 63 11.86 -9.02 7.73
CA LYS A 63 10.67 -8.75 8.57
C LYS A 63 10.57 -7.26 8.92
N GLU A 64 11.67 -6.62 9.31
CA GLU A 64 11.68 -5.20 9.67
C GLU A 64 11.31 -4.32 8.47
N LEU A 65 11.92 -4.58 7.31
CA LEU A 65 11.65 -3.84 6.08
C LEU A 65 10.20 -4.00 5.62
N LEU A 66 9.67 -5.22 5.66
CA LEU A 66 8.28 -5.51 5.31
C LEU A 66 7.30 -4.86 6.29
N TYR A 67 7.61 -4.87 7.59
CA TYR A 67 6.82 -4.19 8.61
C TYR A 67 6.65 -2.70 8.31
N PHE A 68 7.75 -1.99 8.01
CA PHE A 68 7.67 -0.57 7.65
C PHE A 68 6.98 -0.33 6.31
N GLN A 69 7.15 -1.21 5.34
CA GLN A 69 6.44 -1.12 4.06
C GLN A 69 4.93 -1.28 4.24
N VAL A 70 4.49 -2.22 5.08
CA VAL A 70 3.07 -2.41 5.43
C VAL A 70 2.52 -1.19 6.18
N LEU A 71 3.27 -0.64 7.13
CA LEU A 71 2.90 0.59 7.83
C LEU A 71 2.69 1.75 6.86
N TYR A 72 3.59 1.93 5.90
CA TYR A 72 3.45 2.95 4.86
C TYR A 72 2.16 2.75 4.05
N THR A 73 1.88 1.53 3.62
CA THR A 73 0.67 1.19 2.87
C THR A 73 -0.62 1.41 3.69
N LEU A 74 -0.59 1.14 5.01
CA LEU A 74 -1.68 1.46 5.93
C LEU A 74 -1.95 2.96 6.02
N ARG A 75 -0.88 3.76 6.19
CA ARG A 75 -0.98 5.24 6.23
C ARG A 75 -1.48 5.83 4.92
N ALA A 76 -1.11 5.21 3.80
CA ALA A 76 -1.59 5.55 2.46
C ALA A 76 -3.05 5.12 2.21
N ASP A 77 -3.72 4.53 3.20
CA ASP A 77 -5.10 4.05 3.13
C ASP A 77 -5.31 2.95 2.07
N LYS A 78 -4.27 2.15 1.78
CA LYS A 78 -4.27 1.08 0.78
C LYS A 78 -4.53 -0.31 1.34
N PHE A 79 -5.16 -0.37 2.52
CA PHE A 79 -5.67 -1.61 3.12
C PHE A 79 -7.14 -1.41 3.52
N PRO A 80 -8.02 -2.40 3.28
CA PRO A 80 -9.41 -2.36 3.73
C PRO A 80 -9.47 -2.81 5.20
N VAL A 81 -9.04 -1.90 6.08
CA VAL A 81 -8.99 -2.10 7.54
C VAL A 81 -10.31 -1.71 8.17
N THR A 82 -10.87 -2.60 8.98
CA THR A 82 -12.06 -2.32 9.81
C THR A 82 -11.70 -1.51 11.04
N GLN A 83 -12.70 -0.94 11.73
CA GLN A 83 -12.47 -0.18 12.95
C GLN A 83 -11.73 -1.00 14.03
N MET A 84 -12.16 -2.24 14.26
CA MET A 84 -11.55 -3.12 15.26
C MET A 84 -10.10 -3.47 14.90
N GLU A 85 -9.83 -3.75 13.62
CA GLU A 85 -8.47 -4.01 13.16
C GLU A 85 -7.58 -2.78 13.29
N ALA A 86 -8.10 -1.57 13.04
CA ALA A 86 -7.34 -0.34 13.23
C ALA A 86 -6.94 -0.16 14.70
N VAL A 87 -7.84 -0.45 15.65
CA VAL A 87 -7.53 -0.45 17.09
C VAL A 87 -6.47 -1.50 17.43
N MET A 88 -6.61 -2.73 16.94
CA MET A 88 -5.65 -3.82 17.21
C MET A 88 -4.27 -3.51 16.63
N LEU A 89 -4.18 -2.96 15.42
CA LEU A 89 -2.92 -2.53 14.79
C LEU A 89 -2.24 -1.43 15.62
N CYS A 90 -3.01 -0.46 16.13
CA CYS A 90 -2.48 0.58 17.01
C CYS A 90 -2.01 0.02 18.37
N ALA A 91 -2.73 -0.96 18.94
CA ALA A 91 -2.31 -1.59 20.19
C ALA A 91 -1.00 -2.38 20.02
N LEU A 92 -0.86 -3.11 18.91
CA LEU A 92 0.39 -3.79 18.56
C LEU A 92 1.52 -2.78 18.31
N ARG A 93 1.24 -1.65 17.67
CA ARG A 93 2.22 -0.57 17.52
C ARG A 93 2.64 0.01 18.87
N ALA A 94 1.70 0.22 19.77
CA ALA A 94 1.99 0.72 21.11
C ALA A 94 2.91 -0.22 21.87
N GLN A 95 2.68 -1.54 21.79
CA GLN A 95 3.57 -2.53 22.41
C GLN A 95 5.00 -2.47 21.82
N ILE A 96 5.12 -2.23 20.51
CA ILE A 96 6.42 -2.12 19.83
C ILE A 96 7.20 -0.87 20.27
N GLU A 97 6.52 0.27 20.47
CA GLU A 97 7.18 1.57 20.71
C GLU A 97 7.25 1.98 22.16
N LEU A 98 6.19 1.71 22.92
CA LEU A 98 6.04 2.11 24.32
C LEU A 98 6.37 0.96 25.28
N GLY A 99 6.47 -0.28 24.78
CA GLY A 99 6.63 -1.48 25.59
C GLY A 99 5.35 -1.85 26.33
N ASN A 100 5.49 -2.65 27.40
CA ASN A 100 4.35 -3.14 28.18
C ASN A 100 3.43 -2.02 28.68
N PHE A 101 2.13 -2.29 28.67
CA PHE A 101 1.13 -1.43 29.30
C PHE A 101 1.44 -1.18 30.79
N ILE A 102 1.50 0.10 31.19
CA ILE A 102 1.81 0.53 32.56
C ILE A 102 0.63 1.15 33.32
N GLY A 103 -0.57 1.19 32.73
CA GLY A 103 -1.75 1.82 33.33
C GLY A 103 -2.11 3.17 32.73
N THR A 104 -2.54 4.10 33.57
CA THR A 104 -3.00 5.42 33.16
C THR A 104 -1.83 6.34 32.80
N GLY A 105 -2.03 7.21 31.80
CA GLY A 105 -1.03 8.20 31.38
C GLY A 105 -0.14 7.81 30.20
N MET A 106 -0.36 6.65 29.58
CA MET A 106 0.28 6.33 28.29
C MET A 106 -0.29 7.21 27.17
N ASP A 107 0.57 7.82 26.37
CA ASP A 107 0.17 8.62 25.21
C ASP A 107 0.13 7.76 23.94
N TYR A 108 -1.08 7.44 23.49
CA TYR A 108 -1.32 6.75 22.23
C TYR A 108 -1.50 7.70 21.04
N GLY A 109 -1.46 9.02 21.25
CA GLY A 109 -1.79 10.01 20.23
C GLY A 109 -0.81 9.96 19.06
N GLU A 110 0.49 9.97 19.38
CA GLU A 110 1.54 9.78 18.38
C GLU A 110 1.40 8.41 17.72
N VAL A 111 1.20 7.34 18.52
CA VAL A 111 1.05 5.95 18.06
C VAL A 111 -0.11 5.75 17.06
N ILE A 112 -1.22 6.44 17.26
CA ILE A 112 -2.37 6.39 16.36
C ILE A 112 -2.07 7.21 15.10
N ALA A 113 -1.55 8.44 15.26
CA ALA A 113 -1.32 9.38 14.16
C ALA A 113 -0.28 8.90 13.14
N HIS A 114 0.78 8.24 13.61
CA HIS A 114 1.82 7.69 12.74
C HIS A 114 1.50 6.26 12.24
N THR A 115 0.47 5.57 12.73
CA THR A 115 0.08 4.22 12.26
C THR A 115 -0.99 4.24 11.18
N LEU A 116 -2.00 5.10 11.33
CA LEU A 116 -3.21 5.05 10.51
C LEU A 116 -3.29 6.19 9.48
N SER A 117 -4.14 6.00 8.47
CA SER A 117 -4.52 7.05 7.54
C SER A 117 -5.46 8.07 8.21
N PRO A 118 -5.50 9.35 7.77
CA PRO A 118 -6.38 10.37 8.35
C PRO A 118 -7.85 9.97 8.45
N ARG A 119 -8.34 9.15 7.51
CA ARG A 119 -9.71 8.64 7.49
C ARG A 119 -10.01 7.69 8.66
N LEU A 120 -9.02 6.90 9.09
CA LEU A 120 -9.18 5.91 10.15
C LEU A 120 -8.97 6.50 11.54
N LEU A 121 -8.33 7.67 11.66
CA LEU A 121 -8.06 8.33 12.95
C LEU A 121 -9.35 8.60 13.75
N SER A 122 -10.43 9.03 13.09
CA SER A 122 -11.71 9.30 13.77
C SER A 122 -12.38 8.07 14.36
N ASN A 123 -11.96 6.87 13.94
CA ASN A 123 -12.58 5.61 14.33
C ASN A 123 -11.85 4.93 15.50
N VAL A 124 -10.71 5.48 15.94
CA VAL A 124 -9.85 4.89 16.96
C VAL A 124 -9.71 5.83 18.15
N THR A 125 -10.01 5.31 19.35
CA THR A 125 -9.88 6.07 20.61
C THR A 125 -8.71 5.56 21.42
N HIS A 126 -8.13 6.44 22.26
CA HIS A 126 -7.05 6.06 23.18
C HIS A 126 -7.48 4.93 24.12
N ASP A 127 -8.69 5.00 24.66
CA ASP A 127 -9.24 3.99 25.56
C ASP A 127 -9.36 2.62 24.88
N ALA A 128 -9.82 2.58 23.62
CA ALA A 128 -9.91 1.32 22.88
C ALA A 128 -8.53 0.71 22.63
N VAL A 129 -7.54 1.53 22.27
CA VAL A 129 -6.15 1.07 22.09
C VAL A 129 -5.59 0.56 23.41
N ALA A 130 -5.77 1.28 24.51
CA ALA A 130 -5.33 0.87 25.85
C ALA A 130 -5.95 -0.46 26.28
N MET A 131 -7.24 -0.66 26.01
CA MET A 131 -7.96 -1.90 26.33
C MET A 131 -7.41 -3.13 25.60
N HIS A 132 -6.86 -2.97 24.40
CA HIS A 132 -6.19 -4.05 23.69
C HIS A 132 -4.72 -4.16 24.08
N HIS A 133 -4.03 -3.04 24.31
CA HIS A 133 -2.63 -3.01 24.68
C HIS A 133 -2.36 -3.76 26.00
N GLN A 134 -3.23 -3.65 26.99
CA GLN A 134 -3.12 -4.41 28.25
C GLN A 134 -3.06 -5.94 28.04
N SER A 135 -3.70 -6.47 26.99
CA SER A 135 -3.69 -7.91 26.68
C SER A 135 -2.41 -8.40 26.02
N LEU A 136 -1.53 -7.47 25.61
CA LEU A 136 -0.24 -7.75 24.99
C LEU A 136 0.90 -7.76 26.02
N PHE A 137 0.59 -7.75 27.32
CA PHE A 137 1.60 -7.75 28.38
C PHE A 137 2.58 -8.92 28.23
N ASN A 138 3.87 -8.63 28.36
CA ASN A 138 5.01 -9.54 28.14
C ASN A 138 5.20 -10.03 26.69
N MET A 139 4.45 -9.51 25.72
CA MET A 139 4.75 -9.72 24.31
C MET A 139 5.97 -8.87 23.93
N ASP A 140 7.02 -9.50 23.41
CA ASP A 140 8.19 -8.73 22.99
C ASP A 140 7.94 -7.97 21.66
N SER A 141 8.87 -7.09 21.29
CA SER A 141 8.75 -6.27 20.07
C SER A 141 8.71 -7.10 18.78
N GLN A 142 9.41 -8.24 18.74
CA GLN A 142 9.46 -9.12 17.57
C GLN A 142 8.17 -9.93 17.44
N GLU A 143 7.63 -10.42 18.55
CA GLU A 143 6.32 -11.08 18.62
C GLU A 143 5.20 -10.12 18.23
N ALA A 144 5.23 -8.88 18.72
CA ALA A 144 4.25 -7.85 18.37
C ALA A 144 4.31 -7.48 16.87
N LYS A 145 5.51 -7.36 16.29
CA LYS A 145 5.67 -7.18 14.82
C LYS A 145 5.14 -8.37 14.04
N GLN A 146 5.41 -9.59 14.50
CA GLN A 146 4.88 -10.80 13.86
C GLN A 146 3.35 -10.83 13.92
N ALA A 147 2.75 -10.51 15.07
CA ALA A 147 1.30 -10.43 15.23
C ALA A 147 0.69 -9.33 14.34
N PHE A 148 1.36 -8.17 14.20
CA PHE A 148 0.95 -7.10 13.30
C PHE A 148 0.92 -7.57 11.83
N LEU A 149 1.99 -8.21 11.38
CA LEU A 149 2.06 -8.77 10.02
C LEU A 149 1.02 -9.89 9.80
N ASN A 150 0.77 -10.73 10.81
CA ASN A 150 -0.25 -11.78 10.75
C ASN A 150 -1.67 -11.20 10.63
N LEU A 151 -1.96 -10.11 11.35
CA LEU A 151 -3.25 -9.43 11.24
C LEU A 151 -3.46 -8.88 9.82
N ILE A 152 -2.41 -8.32 9.21
CA ILE A 152 -2.46 -7.86 7.82
C ILE A 152 -2.61 -9.02 6.83
N LYS A 153 -1.91 -10.13 7.07
CA LYS A 153 -2.00 -11.36 6.27
C LYS A 153 -3.40 -11.97 6.23
N SER A 154 -4.28 -11.65 7.20
CA SER A 154 -5.67 -12.09 7.21
C SER A 154 -6.48 -11.59 6.01
N TRP A 155 -6.05 -10.51 5.36
CA TRP A 155 -6.64 -10.07 4.09
C TRP A 155 -5.96 -10.80 2.92
N PRO A 156 -6.71 -11.54 2.08
CA PRO A 156 -6.11 -12.34 1.01
C PRO A 156 -5.21 -11.55 0.05
N LEU A 157 -5.57 -10.31 -0.26
CA LEU A 157 -4.83 -9.44 -1.17
C LEU A 157 -3.82 -8.53 -0.47
N HIS A 158 -3.35 -8.89 0.74
CA HIS A 158 -2.37 -8.08 1.49
C HIS A 158 -1.02 -7.88 0.77
N ARG A 159 -0.72 -8.74 -0.19
CA ARG A 159 0.48 -8.66 -1.04
C ARG A 159 0.24 -7.89 -2.34
N ALA A 160 -1.00 -7.53 -2.63
CA ALA A 160 -1.34 -6.84 -3.86
C ALA A 160 -0.88 -5.38 -3.81
N THR A 161 -0.44 -4.87 -4.96
CA THR A 161 -0.26 -3.43 -5.16
C THR A 161 -1.62 -2.82 -5.51
N ILE A 162 -2.04 -1.80 -4.74
CA ILE A 162 -3.38 -1.21 -4.84
C ILE A 162 -3.34 0.16 -5.51
N PHE A 163 -4.13 0.33 -6.56
CA PHE A 163 -4.29 1.58 -7.30
C PHE A 163 -5.73 2.08 -7.21
N ASP A 164 -5.90 3.37 -6.96
CA ASP A 164 -7.21 4.02 -7.09
C ASP A 164 -7.52 4.19 -8.58
N VAL A 165 -8.63 3.63 -9.05
CA VAL A 165 -9.03 3.71 -10.45
C VAL A 165 -10.49 4.15 -10.58
N THR A 166 -10.84 4.69 -11.74
CA THR A 166 -12.24 4.95 -12.08
C THR A 166 -12.67 4.22 -13.35
N GLN A 167 -13.95 3.91 -13.46
CA GLN A 167 -14.49 3.19 -14.60
C GLN A 167 -15.81 3.79 -15.10
N SER A 168 -16.07 3.60 -16.39
CA SER A 168 -17.33 3.98 -17.05
C SER A 168 -17.83 2.93 -18.05
N PHE A 169 -17.29 1.71 -18.04
CA PHE A 169 -17.63 0.67 -19.01
C PHE A 169 -18.81 -0.21 -18.57
N THR A 170 -19.21 -0.16 -17.29
CA THR A 170 -20.39 -0.90 -16.79
C THR A 170 -21.14 -0.12 -15.72
N SER A 171 -22.47 -0.24 -15.72
CA SER A 171 -23.36 0.29 -14.67
C SER A 171 -23.48 -0.63 -13.46
N ASN A 172 -22.99 -1.87 -13.55
CA ASN A 172 -23.11 -2.86 -12.47
C ASN A 172 -22.13 -2.59 -11.32
N TRP A 173 -21.09 -1.78 -11.55
CA TRP A 173 -20.04 -1.50 -10.59
C TRP A 173 -20.00 -0.01 -10.23
N PRO A 174 -19.52 0.35 -9.02
CA PRO A 174 -19.24 1.73 -8.68
C PRO A 174 -18.28 2.41 -9.67
N LYS A 175 -18.34 3.74 -9.76
CA LYS A 175 -17.43 4.51 -10.64
C LYS A 175 -15.99 4.53 -10.12
N VAL A 176 -15.79 4.47 -8.81
CA VAL A 176 -14.47 4.49 -8.16
C VAL A 176 -14.23 3.11 -7.57
N LEU A 177 -13.11 2.50 -7.92
CA LEU A 177 -12.74 1.15 -7.55
C LEU A 177 -11.29 1.10 -7.08
N TRP A 178 -10.93 -0.03 -6.47
CA TRP A 178 -9.53 -0.42 -6.31
C TRP A 178 -9.15 -1.44 -7.37
N LEU A 179 -8.02 -1.20 -8.02
CA LEU A 179 -7.30 -2.17 -8.82
C LEU A 179 -6.20 -2.76 -7.96
N ALA A 180 -6.29 -4.06 -7.67
CA ALA A 180 -5.27 -4.80 -6.95
C ALA A 180 -4.53 -5.71 -7.93
N ILE A 181 -3.20 -5.69 -7.89
CA ILE A 181 -2.35 -6.56 -8.73
C ILE A 181 -1.43 -7.36 -7.80
N ASP A 182 -1.52 -8.69 -7.86
CA ASP A 182 -0.69 -9.60 -7.06
C ASP A 182 -0.06 -10.72 -7.91
N GLU A 183 0.45 -11.76 -7.26
CA GLU A 183 1.07 -12.90 -7.94
C GLU A 183 0.08 -13.81 -8.70
N SER A 184 -1.21 -13.74 -8.37
CA SER A 184 -2.27 -14.53 -9.00
C SER A 184 -2.91 -13.83 -10.20
N GLY A 185 -2.99 -12.49 -10.17
CA GLY A 185 -3.54 -11.74 -11.28
C GLY A 185 -3.95 -10.32 -10.95
N VAL A 186 -5.02 -9.88 -11.62
CA VAL A 186 -5.60 -8.55 -11.54
C VAL A 186 -7.00 -8.61 -10.96
N HIS A 187 -7.25 -7.86 -9.89
CA HIS A 187 -8.51 -7.86 -9.17
C HIS A 187 -9.12 -6.46 -9.16
N LEU A 188 -10.43 -6.37 -9.35
CA LEU A 188 -11.19 -5.16 -9.10
C LEU A 188 -12.00 -5.32 -7.83
N LEU A 189 -11.90 -4.34 -6.94
CA LEU A 189 -12.61 -4.31 -5.67
C LEU A 189 -13.45 -3.05 -5.56
N GLU A 190 -14.51 -3.13 -4.76
CA GLU A 190 -15.13 -1.92 -4.24
C GLU A 190 -14.09 -1.08 -3.49
N HIS A 191 -14.14 0.23 -3.71
CA HIS A 191 -13.15 1.14 -3.16
C HIS A 191 -13.11 1.06 -1.62
N ARG A 192 -11.92 0.80 -1.06
CA ARG A 192 -11.67 0.66 0.40
C ARG A 192 -12.44 -0.48 1.07
N SER A 193 -12.82 -1.50 0.31
CA SER A 193 -13.55 -2.67 0.79
C SER A 193 -12.79 -3.96 0.49
N ARG A 194 -13.12 -5.03 1.22
CA ARG A 194 -12.66 -6.39 0.92
C ARG A 194 -13.49 -7.06 -0.18
N ASN A 195 -14.57 -6.42 -0.63
CA ASN A 195 -15.47 -6.97 -1.63
C ASN A 195 -14.82 -6.95 -3.02
N VAL A 196 -14.46 -8.13 -3.52
CA VAL A 196 -13.89 -8.34 -4.85
C VAL A 196 -15.04 -8.43 -5.87
N LEU A 197 -15.05 -7.51 -6.83
CA LEU A 197 -16.03 -7.46 -7.91
C LEU A 197 -15.69 -8.45 -9.03
N CYS A 198 -14.40 -8.61 -9.33
CA CYS A 198 -13.90 -9.62 -10.26
C CYS A 198 -12.39 -9.85 -10.10
N THR A 199 -11.95 -11.04 -10.52
CA THR A 199 -10.55 -11.44 -10.61
C THR A 199 -10.26 -11.94 -12.03
N TYR A 200 -9.13 -11.52 -12.58
CA TYR A 200 -8.58 -12.01 -13.84
C TYR A 200 -7.19 -12.59 -13.57
N GLU A 201 -7.10 -13.91 -13.58
CA GLU A 201 -5.80 -14.60 -13.53
C GLU A 201 -5.00 -14.30 -14.81
N TYR A 202 -3.68 -14.35 -14.70
CA TYR A 202 -2.79 -13.99 -15.82
C TYR A 202 -3.05 -14.78 -17.11
N ASP A 203 -3.40 -16.05 -17.00
CA ASP A 203 -3.72 -16.91 -18.16
C ASP A 203 -4.95 -16.46 -18.96
N TYR A 204 -5.82 -15.65 -18.34
CA TYR A 204 -7.00 -15.07 -18.99
C TYR A 204 -6.79 -13.65 -19.50
N ILE A 205 -5.62 -13.05 -19.28
CA ILE A 205 -5.27 -11.73 -19.81
C ILE A 205 -4.64 -11.90 -21.19
N LEU A 206 -5.39 -11.57 -22.24
CA LEU A 206 -4.95 -11.72 -23.62
C LEU A 206 -4.05 -10.58 -24.07
N ASN A 207 -4.34 -9.36 -23.62
CA ASN A 207 -3.54 -8.18 -23.95
C ASN A 207 -3.82 -7.06 -22.94
N TYR A 208 -2.88 -6.13 -22.79
CA TYR A 208 -3.06 -4.92 -22.02
C TYR A 208 -2.35 -3.74 -22.70
N SER A 209 -2.87 -2.53 -22.49
CA SER A 209 -2.23 -1.31 -22.96
C SER A 209 -2.46 -0.20 -21.95
N ALA A 210 -1.41 0.57 -21.68
CA ALA A 210 -1.44 1.70 -20.76
C ALA A 210 -1.21 3.01 -21.52
N SER A 211 -1.89 4.05 -21.08
CA SER A 211 -1.73 5.44 -21.49
C SER A 211 -1.54 6.30 -20.24
N ILE A 212 -1.29 7.60 -20.43
CA ILE A 212 -1.06 8.54 -19.32
C ILE A 212 -2.24 8.60 -18.33
N THR A 213 -3.46 8.32 -18.79
CA THR A 213 -4.69 8.49 -17.99
C THR A 213 -5.56 7.24 -17.92
N ALA A 214 -5.16 6.15 -18.55
CA ALA A 214 -5.98 4.95 -18.61
C ALA A 214 -5.17 3.67 -18.84
N LEU A 215 -5.62 2.60 -18.20
CA LEU A 215 -5.21 1.22 -18.41
C LEU A 215 -6.35 0.45 -19.07
N MET A 216 -6.06 -0.23 -20.17
CA MET A 216 -6.98 -1.10 -20.88
C MET A 216 -6.50 -2.53 -20.78
N ILE A 217 -7.38 -3.44 -20.41
CA ILE A 217 -7.11 -4.87 -20.28
C ILE A 217 -8.13 -5.65 -21.13
N ILE A 218 -7.65 -6.56 -21.96
CA ILE A 218 -8.46 -7.47 -22.76
C ILE A 218 -8.37 -8.85 -22.10
N THR A 219 -9.49 -9.37 -21.63
CA THR A 219 -9.58 -10.65 -20.92
C THR A 219 -10.46 -11.65 -21.66
N GLY A 220 -10.33 -12.94 -21.36
CA GLY A 220 -11.17 -14.00 -21.90
C GLY A 220 -10.39 -15.02 -22.72
N SER A 221 -11.06 -15.64 -23.70
CA SER A 221 -10.45 -16.61 -24.61
C SER A 221 -10.32 -16.04 -26.01
N THR A 222 -9.54 -16.69 -26.88
CA THR A 222 -9.43 -16.31 -28.30
C THR A 222 -10.78 -16.23 -29.02
N ARG A 223 -11.81 -16.95 -28.53
CA ARG A 223 -13.17 -16.97 -29.10
C ARG A 223 -14.14 -15.97 -28.46
N LYS A 224 -13.89 -15.51 -27.23
CA LYS A 224 -14.75 -14.55 -26.53
C LYS A 224 -13.90 -13.65 -25.65
N GLN A 225 -13.82 -12.39 -26.05
CA GLN A 225 -13.02 -11.36 -25.39
C GLN A 225 -13.92 -10.36 -24.66
N SER A 226 -13.42 -9.86 -23.55
CA SER A 226 -14.01 -8.78 -22.74
C SER A 226 -12.98 -7.66 -22.63
N LYS A 227 -13.44 -6.42 -22.69
CA LYS A 227 -12.59 -5.23 -22.62
C LYS A 227 -12.89 -4.44 -21.35
N ILE A 228 -11.84 -4.11 -20.61
CA ILE A 228 -11.89 -3.36 -19.38
C ILE A 228 -11.09 -2.08 -19.59
N ILE A 229 -11.63 -0.94 -19.20
CA ILE A 229 -10.96 0.36 -19.30
C ILE A 229 -11.04 1.05 -17.94
N LEU A 230 -9.89 1.27 -17.33
CA LEU A 230 -9.73 1.88 -16.03
C LEU A 230 -8.99 3.20 -16.20
N ASN A 231 -9.55 4.31 -15.72
CA ASN A 231 -8.86 5.59 -15.74
C ASN A 231 -8.04 5.76 -14.45
N THR A 232 -6.75 6.04 -14.60
CA THR A 232 -5.79 6.31 -13.53
C THR A 232 -4.59 7.09 -14.08
N THR A 233 -3.94 7.87 -13.24
CA THR A 233 -2.69 8.58 -13.55
C THR A 233 -1.46 7.97 -12.84
N GLN A 234 -1.71 6.93 -12.05
CA GLN A 234 -0.68 6.13 -11.36
C GLN A 234 -0.05 5.12 -12.32
#